data_AF-A0A4Q5AT39-F1
#
_entry.id   AF-A0A4Q5AT39-F1
#
_cell.length_a   1.000
_cell.length_b   1.000
_cell.length_c   1.000
_cell.angle_alpha   90.00
_cell.angle_beta   90.00
_cell.angle_gamma   90.00
#
_symmetry.space_group_name_H-M   'P 1'
#
loop_
_entity.id
_entity.type
_entity.pdbx_description
1 polymer ?
#
loop_
_entity_poly.entity_id
_entity_poly.type
_entity_poly.pdbx_seq_one_letter_code
_entity_poly.pdbx_strand_id
1 'polypeptide(L)' 'MATKRIRDMIRHWHDRGYTTPEIATILHLPEPEVTDIINSKDQPATTGHGPEFSDIPLFD' A
#
# COMPACT_ATOMS: atom_id res chain seq x y z
N MET A 1 -4.54 -12.68 0.08
CA MET A 1 -3.41 -11.72 0.00
C MET A 1 -3.15 -11.38 -1.46
N ALA A 2 -3.59 -10.18 -1.88
CA ALA A 2 -3.28 -9.65 -3.20
C ALA A 2 -1.75 -9.48 -3.40
N THR A 3 -1.24 -10.00 -4.52
CA THR A 3 0.19 -9.86 -4.86
C THR A 3 0.55 -8.39 -5.15
N LYS A 4 1.84 -8.04 -5.09
CA LYS A 4 2.33 -6.67 -5.40
C LYS A 4 1.79 -6.16 -6.76
N ARG A 5 1.70 -7.06 -7.74
CA ARG A 5 1.16 -6.80 -9.07
C ARG A 5 -0.32 -6.43 -9.06
N ILE A 6 -1.13 -7.12 -8.26
CA ILE A 6 -2.57 -6.84 -8.13
C ILE A 6 -2.78 -5.48 -7.46
N ARG A 7 -1.99 -5.15 -6.43
CA ARG A 7 -2.04 -3.82 -5.78
C ARG A 7 -1.71 -2.68 -6.74
N ASP A 8 -0.67 -2.86 -7.55
CA ASP A 8 -0.28 -1.89 -8.58
C ASP A 8 -1.39 -1.71 -9.62
N MET A 9 -2.02 -2.82 -10.03
CA MET A 9 -3.13 -2.82 -10.96
C MET A 9 -4.34 -2.08 -10.39
N ILE A 10 -4.79 -2.39 -9.17
CA ILE A 10 -5.90 -1.68 -8.49
C ILE A 10 -5.67 -0.16 -8.49
N ARG A 11 -4.45 0.27 -8.16
CA ARG A 11 -4.06 1.68 -8.15
C ARG A 11 -4.12 2.31 -9.53
N HIS A 12 -3.64 1.60 -10.55
CA HIS A 12 -3.66 2.05 -11.94
C HIS A 12 -5.08 2.23 -12.47
N TRP A 13 -6.01 1.33 -12.13
CA TRP A 13 -7.42 1.48 -12.51
C TRP A 13 -8.11 2.61 -11.73
N HIS A 14 -7.84 2.75 -10.43
CA HIS A 14 -8.38 3.85 -9.63
C HIS A 14 -7.91 5.23 -10.13
N ASP A 15 -6.64 5.36 -10.51
CA ASP A 15 -6.07 6.59 -11.10
C ASP A 15 -6.74 7.00 -12.42
N ARG A 16 -7.19 6.00 -13.20
CA ARG A 16 -7.97 6.21 -14.42
C ARG A 16 -9.44 6.57 -14.19
N GLY A 17 -9.88 6.64 -12.92
CA GLY A 17 -11.24 7.00 -12.54
C GLY A 17 -12.22 5.83 -12.44
N TYR A 18 -11.74 4.59 -12.43
CA TYR A 18 -12.60 3.43 -12.18
C TYR A 18 -13.01 3.37 -10.71
N THR A 19 -14.25 3.00 -10.46
CA THR A 19 -14.78 2.88 -9.09
C THR A 19 -14.32 1.57 -8.43
N THR A 20 -14.22 1.56 -7.11
CA THR A 20 -13.90 0.37 -6.31
C THR A 20 -14.73 -0.87 -6.67
N PRO A 21 -16.07 -0.81 -6.82
CA PRO A 21 -16.87 -1.98 -7.23
C PRO A 21 -16.52 -2.50 -8.62
N GLU A 22 -16.20 -1.62 -9.56
CA GLU A 22 -15.78 -2.03 -10.92
C GLU A 22 -14.44 -2.77 -10.86
N ILE A 23 -13.48 -2.24 -10.11
CA ILE A 23 -12.15 -2.84 -9.94
C ILE A 23 -12.25 -4.21 -9.23
N ALA A 24 -13.10 -4.30 -8.20
CA ALA A 24 -13.39 -5.55 -7.50
C ALA A 24 -13.96 -6.62 -8.44
N THR A 25 -14.89 -6.21 -9.32
CA THR A 25 -15.48 -7.08 -10.33
C THR A 25 -14.44 -7.56 -11.35
N ILE A 26 -13.61 -6.65 -11.87
CA ILE A 26 -12.56 -6.97 -12.85
C ILE A 26 -11.53 -7.95 -12.29
N LEU A 27 -11.14 -7.77 -11.02
CA LEU A 27 -10.09 -8.56 -10.39
C LEU A 27 -10.62 -9.80 -9.66
N HIS A 28 -11.95 -10.00 -9.62
CA HIS A 28 -12.60 -11.02 -8.80
C HIS A 28 -12.14 -10.98 -7.33
N LEU A 29 -12.01 -9.77 -6.80
CA LEU A 29 -11.61 -9.52 -5.42
C LEU A 29 -12.78 -8.98 -4.60
N PRO A 30 -12.79 -9.22 -3.28
CA PRO A 30 -13.76 -8.59 -2.43
C PRO A 30 -13.52 -7.07 -2.37
N GLU A 31 -14.58 -6.29 -2.55
CA GLU A 31 -14.57 -4.82 -2.41
C GLU A 31 -13.84 -4.29 -1.16
N PRO A 32 -13.97 -4.88 0.05
CA PRO A 32 -13.20 -4.42 1.20
C PRO A 32 -11.68 -4.58 1.01
N GLU A 33 -11.20 -5.59 0.28
CA GLU A 33 -9.76 -5.75 -0.01
C GLU A 33 -9.28 -4.69 -1.00
N VAL A 34 -10.09 -4.35 -2.01
CA VAL A 34 -9.77 -3.25 -2.95
C VAL A 34 -9.76 -1.90 -2.24
N THR A 35 -10.74 -1.67 -1.36
CA THR A 35 -10.83 -0.45 -0.52
C THR A 35 -9.62 -0.33 0.40
N ASP A 36 -9.23 -1.42 1.07
CA ASP A 36 -8.05 -1.47 1.91
C ASP A 36 -6.77 -1.15 1.12
N ILE A 37 -6.63 -1.65 -0.11
CA ILE A 37 -5.46 -1.39 -0.97
C ILE A 37 -5.36 0.06 -1.43
N ILE A 38 -6.50 0.71 -1.69
CA ILE A 38 -6.59 2.14 -2.03
C ILE A 38 -6.26 2.99 -0.79
N ASN A 39 -6.88 2.68 0.36
CA ASN A 39 -6.69 3.42 1.62
C ASN A 39 -5.31 3.20 2.25
N SER A 40 -4.70 2.01 2.08
CA SER A 40 -3.34 1.70 2.54
C SER A 40 -2.25 2.57 1.89
N LYS A 41 -2.59 3.36 0.85
CA LYS A 41 -1.70 4.37 0.28
C LYS A 41 -1.65 5.64 1.14
N ASP A 42 -2.71 5.91 1.90
CA ASP A 42 -2.85 7.08 2.78
C ASP A 42 -2.26 6.82 4.17
N GLN A 43 -2.13 5.56 4.56
CA GLN A 43 -1.29 5.21 5.69
C GLN A 43 0.16 5.36 5.21
N PRO A 44 0.91 6.41 5.64
CA PRO A 44 2.34 6.38 5.46
C PRO A 44 2.77 5.04 6.04
N ALA A 45 3.56 4.28 5.27
CA ALA A 45 4.26 3.16 5.86
C ALA A 45 4.88 3.73 7.13
N THR A 46 4.40 3.32 8.29
CA THR A 46 5.16 3.40 9.52
C THR A 46 6.31 2.44 9.25
N THR A 47 7.28 2.93 8.48
CA THR A 47 8.63 2.45 8.39
C THR A 47 9.17 2.66 9.80
N GLY A 48 8.82 1.74 10.70
CA GLY A 48 9.52 1.52 11.95
C GLY A 48 10.88 0.89 11.66
N HIS A 49 11.63 1.48 10.74
CA HIS A 49 13.00 1.13 10.42
C HIS A 49 13.78 2.45 10.42
N GLY A 50 14.24 2.83 11.62
CA GLY A 50 15.08 3.99 11.92
C GLY A 50 15.03 4.23 13.42
N PRO A 51 16.15 4.08 14.16
CA PRO A 51 17.36 4.82 13.87
C PRO A 51 18.45 3.96 13.24
N GLU A 52 18.76 4.24 11.97
CA GLU A 52 20.11 4.03 11.47
C GLU A 52 21.03 5.03 12.21
N PHE A 53 22.00 4.48 12.95
CA PHE A 53 23.29 5.07 13.36
C PHE A 53 23.23 6.53 13.90
N SER A 54 23.49 6.78 15.18
CA SER A 54 24.82 6.67 15.76
C SER A 54 24.74 7.01 17.25
N ASP A 55 25.15 6.09 18.11
CA ASP A 55 25.80 6.45 19.37
C ASP A 55 26.84 5.37 19.66
N ILE A 56 27.92 5.40 18.87
CA ILE A 56 29.19 4.86 19.35
C ILE A 56 29.71 5.99 20.25
N PRO A 57 29.78 5.82 21.58
CA PRO A 57 30.43 6.82 22.42
C PRO A 57 31.89 6.91 21.98
N LEU A 58 32.23 8.04 21.35
CA LEU A 58 33.56 8.40 20.93
C LEU A 58 34.17 9.30 22.04
N PHE A 59 35.02 8.68 22.88
CA PHE A 59 35.86 9.26 23.96
C PHE A 59 35.10 9.71 25.23
N ASP A 60 35.61 9.51 26.45
CA ASP A 60 36.98 9.60 27.00
C ASP A 60 37.38 8.37 27.86
#